data_AF-A0A5N5HY89-F1
#
_entry.id   AF-A0A5N5HY89-F1
#
_cell.length_a   1.000
_cell.length_b   1.000
_cell.length_c   1.000
_cell.angle_alpha   90.00
_cell.angle_beta   90.00
_cell.angle_gamma   90.00
#
_symmetry.space_group_name_H-M   'P 1'
#
loop_
_entity.id
_entity.type
_entity.pdbx_description
1 polymer ?
#
loop_
_entity_poly.entity_id
_entity_poly.type
_entity_poly.pdbx_seq_one_letter_code
_entity_poly.pdbx_strand_id
1 'polypeptide(L)'
;MKLKWMHWFNHKHKHLVVKFGVAILLMGLAFRLFLSTSNEFSPKTEAPFPEETGDLEQPIFVEFPQNEDQDEMPFPRKEAQKETHFPENTVDSEQPISRQVPGDGDQDQIPPPNGKCDLFSGDWIPSTSGSAYNESCPTIENPQNCIRNGRPDTGFLYWKWKPRYCEIPKFDPGRFLEMMRNKAWALIGDSISRNHVQSLLCMLSKVERAVQVYHDKDYRSRRWHFPSYNFSVSVIWSPFLVQAAIFEDFDGVASSEVELHLDKLDKKWVDQYHGWDYMIISTGKWFLKSAIYYEGNEVLGCHYCPKRNLTELGFDFSYRKALRFVMNFIVKSDYKGTIFFRTSTPDHFEGGEWNTGGNCKKTAPAKEGEVEVKEVNKILRGIELEEFPKAAAEASKHGVNLKLLDLFQLSLLRPDGHPGPYRQYHPFEQGRNAKVQTDCLHWCLPGPIESWNDILMEMIVNG
;
A
#
# COMPACT_ATOMS: atom_id res chain seq x y z
N MET A 1 28.22 -57.59 66.99
CA MET A 1 27.44 -58.18 65.88
C MET A 1 27.82 -57.48 64.58
N LYS A 2 28.16 -58.27 63.55
CA LYS A 2 28.79 -57.85 62.27
C LYS A 2 27.81 -57.21 61.28
N LEU A 3 28.39 -56.34 60.44
CA LEU A 3 27.97 -55.75 59.17
C LEU A 3 26.78 -56.37 58.41
N LYS A 4 25.91 -55.49 57.90
CA LYS A 4 25.31 -55.59 56.55
C LYS A 4 25.21 -54.18 55.93
N TRP A 5 26.24 -53.78 55.19
CA TRP A 5 26.24 -52.59 54.33
C TRP A 5 26.75 -53.02 52.96
N MET A 6 25.86 -53.55 52.12
CA MET A 6 26.11 -53.78 50.68
C MET A 6 24.81 -54.24 50.05
N HIS A 7 24.01 -53.31 49.50
CA HIS A 7 23.14 -53.56 48.33
C HIS A 7 22.30 -52.34 47.86
N TRP A 8 22.74 -51.09 48.07
CA TRP A 8 21.94 -49.93 47.64
C TRP A 8 22.72 -48.77 47.00
N PHE A 9 23.79 -49.08 46.25
CA PHE A 9 24.53 -48.06 45.48
C PHE A 9 24.70 -48.36 43.98
N ASN A 10 24.29 -49.54 43.50
CA ASN A 10 24.66 -49.98 42.14
C ASN A 10 23.58 -49.75 41.03
N HIS A 11 22.40 -49.22 41.37
CA HIS A 11 21.31 -49.03 40.40
C HIS A 11 21.15 -47.60 39.87
N LYS A 12 21.57 -46.56 40.60
CA LYS A 12 21.41 -45.16 40.17
C LYS A 12 22.46 -44.69 39.15
N HIS A 13 23.70 -45.21 39.20
CA HIS A 13 24.75 -44.80 38.26
C HIS A 13 24.57 -45.35 36.85
N LYS A 14 23.94 -46.53 36.69
CA LYS A 14 23.72 -47.12 35.36
C LYS A 14 22.77 -46.30 34.49
N HIS A 15 21.78 -45.64 35.09
CA HIS A 15 20.85 -44.78 34.33
C HIS A 15 21.48 -43.44 33.90
N LEU A 16 22.44 -42.92 34.67
CA LEU A 16 23.11 -41.67 34.32
C LEU A 16 24.10 -41.87 33.16
N VAL A 17 24.87 -42.96 33.21
CA VAL A 17 25.84 -43.32 32.16
C VAL A 17 25.14 -43.61 30.82
N VAL A 18 23.99 -44.31 30.85
CA VAL A 18 23.20 -44.57 29.63
C VAL A 18 22.62 -43.27 29.06
N LYS A 19 22.13 -42.35 29.90
CA LYS A 19 21.62 -41.04 29.43
C LYS A 19 22.72 -40.18 28.80
N PHE A 20 23.92 -40.16 29.39
CA PHE A 20 25.08 -39.46 28.80
C PHE A 20 25.54 -40.12 27.49
N GLY A 21 25.54 -41.46 27.41
CA GLY A 21 25.88 -42.17 26.18
C GLY A 21 24.92 -41.87 25.02
N VAL A 22 23.61 -41.82 25.29
CA VAL A 22 22.60 -41.48 24.28
C VAL A 22 22.72 -40.02 23.83
N ALA A 23 22.97 -39.08 24.75
CA ALA A 23 23.14 -37.67 24.40
C ALA A 23 24.38 -37.42 23.51
N ILE A 24 25.50 -38.10 23.78
CA ILE A 24 26.72 -38.01 22.96
C ILE A 24 26.50 -38.62 21.57
N LEU A 25 25.78 -39.74 21.47
CA LEU A 25 25.41 -40.36 20.19
C LEU A 25 24.52 -39.44 19.34
N LEU A 26 23.53 -38.78 19.96
CA LEU A 26 22.65 -37.85 19.25
C LEU A 26 23.38 -36.58 18.78
N MET A 27 24.30 -36.04 19.59
CA MET A 27 25.15 -34.92 19.16
C MET A 27 26.11 -35.32 18.03
N GLY A 28 26.68 -36.53 18.06
CA GLY A 28 27.54 -37.04 16.99
C GLY A 28 26.80 -37.25 15.66
N LEU A 29 25.54 -37.71 15.72
CA LEU A 29 24.66 -37.83 14.54
C LEU A 29 24.26 -36.46 13.97
N ALA A 30 23.95 -35.49 14.82
CA ALA A 30 23.65 -34.12 14.39
C ALA A 30 24.88 -33.43 13.75
N PHE A 31 26.08 -33.63 14.31
CA PHE A 31 27.32 -33.07 13.76
C PHE A 31 27.70 -33.70 12.42
N ARG A 32 27.46 -35.00 12.23
CA ARG A 32 27.65 -35.67 10.93
C ARG A 32 26.68 -35.18 9.86
N LEU A 33 25.41 -34.93 10.19
CA LEU A 33 24.43 -34.37 9.25
C LEU A 33 24.75 -32.92 8.86
N PHE A 34 25.32 -32.14 9.79
CA PHE A 34 25.77 -30.77 9.51
C PHE A 34 27.02 -30.71 8.62
N LEU A 35 27.95 -31.66 8.78
CA LEU A 35 29.16 -31.74 7.94
C LEU A 35 28.93 -32.43 6.59
N SER A 36 27.88 -33.25 6.44
CA SER A 36 27.55 -33.88 5.15
C SER A 36 26.80 -32.97 4.19
N THR A 37 26.28 -31.84 4.67
CA THR A 37 25.54 -30.84 3.85
C THR A 37 26.42 -29.66 3.42
N SER A 38 27.69 -29.63 3.85
CA SER A 38 28.64 -28.56 3.56
C SER A 38 29.81 -29.11 2.74
N ASN A 39 29.54 -29.49 1.49
CA ASN A 39 30.57 -29.64 0.48
C ASN A 39 29.98 -29.50 -0.93
N GLU A 40 29.84 -28.27 -1.38
CA GLU A 40 30.06 -27.84 -2.76
C GLU A 40 29.94 -26.31 -2.79
N PHE A 41 31.07 -25.61 -2.95
CA PHE A 41 31.25 -24.50 -3.91
C PHE A 41 32.66 -23.92 -3.75
N SER A 42 33.41 -24.00 -4.84
CA SER A 42 34.78 -23.51 -5.03
C SER A 42 34.80 -21.97 -5.15
N PRO A 43 35.84 -21.25 -4.67
CA PRO A 43 35.89 -19.80 -4.77
C PRO A 43 36.30 -19.40 -6.20
N LYS A 44 35.42 -18.70 -6.92
CA LYS A 44 35.82 -17.94 -8.10
C LYS A 44 36.09 -16.49 -7.73
N THR A 45 37.27 -16.08 -8.11
CA THR A 45 37.99 -14.83 -7.93
C THR A 45 37.21 -13.60 -8.41
N GLU A 46 37.44 -12.49 -7.71
CA GLU A 46 37.01 -11.12 -8.03
C GLU A 46 37.31 -10.74 -9.50
N ALA A 47 36.35 -10.06 -10.13
CA ALA A 47 36.57 -9.28 -11.36
C ALA A 47 35.99 -7.87 -11.17
N PRO A 48 36.65 -6.81 -11.68
CA PRO A 48 36.26 -5.42 -11.44
C PRO A 48 35.14 -4.93 -12.38
N PHE A 49 34.49 -3.84 -11.96
CA PHE A 49 33.45 -3.05 -12.63
C PHE A 49 33.58 -2.89 -14.16
N PRO A 50 32.46 -2.93 -14.91
CA PRO A 50 32.35 -2.22 -16.18
C PRO A 50 31.83 -0.79 -15.95
N GLU A 51 32.61 0.19 -16.38
CA GLU A 51 32.11 1.54 -16.70
C GLU A 51 31.14 1.42 -17.89
N GLU A 52 29.89 1.81 -17.72
CA GLU A 52 29.01 2.10 -18.86
C GLU A 52 29.03 3.61 -19.15
N THR A 53 29.63 3.92 -20.28
CA THR A 53 29.55 5.18 -20.99
C THR A 53 28.14 5.33 -21.56
N GLY A 54 27.59 6.54 -21.45
CA GLY A 54 26.23 6.81 -21.87
C GLY A 54 26.07 6.88 -23.39
N ASP A 55 25.01 6.26 -23.88
CA ASP A 55 24.39 6.60 -25.15
C ASP A 55 22.88 6.78 -24.94
N LEU A 56 22.38 7.96 -25.32
CA LEU A 56 20.97 8.33 -25.30
C LEU A 56 20.26 7.67 -26.48
N GLU A 57 19.50 6.59 -26.26
CA GLU A 57 18.54 6.10 -27.25
C GLU A 57 17.15 6.73 -27.06
N GLN A 58 16.60 7.24 -28.16
CA GLN A 58 15.31 7.93 -28.25
C GLN A 58 14.12 6.97 -28.03
N PRO A 59 12.96 7.47 -27.57
CA PRO A 59 11.80 6.63 -27.28
C PRO A 59 11.17 6.05 -28.56
N ILE A 60 10.92 4.74 -28.51
CA ILE A 60 10.21 3.96 -29.54
C ILE A 60 8.72 4.36 -29.51
N PHE A 61 8.23 4.95 -30.60
CA PHE A 61 6.79 5.08 -30.88
C PHE A 61 6.26 3.73 -31.35
N VAL A 62 5.19 3.23 -30.73
CA VAL A 62 4.47 2.04 -31.21
C VAL A 62 3.20 2.49 -31.92
N GLU A 63 3.15 2.29 -33.24
CA GLU A 63 1.91 2.25 -34.03
C GLU A 63 1.23 0.89 -33.86
N PHE A 64 -0.09 0.88 -33.67
CA PHE A 64 -0.90 -0.34 -33.55
C PHE A 64 -1.39 -0.80 -34.93
N PRO A 65 -1.24 -2.09 -35.31
CA PRO A 65 -2.02 -2.67 -36.40
C PRO A 65 -3.45 -2.98 -35.93
N GLN A 66 -4.44 -2.54 -36.71
CA GLN A 66 -5.81 -3.03 -36.62
C GLN A 66 -5.86 -4.47 -37.11
N ASN A 67 -6.32 -5.40 -36.29
CA ASN A 67 -6.84 -6.67 -36.77
C ASN A 67 -8.29 -6.84 -36.28
N GLU A 68 -9.19 -6.74 -37.25
CA GLU A 68 -10.51 -7.36 -37.25
C GLU A 68 -10.31 -8.87 -37.22
N ASP A 69 -10.97 -9.57 -36.30
CA ASP A 69 -11.59 -10.87 -36.60
C ASP A 69 -12.64 -11.17 -35.53
N GLN A 70 -13.86 -11.35 -36.03
CA GLN A 70 -15.08 -11.69 -35.31
C GLN A 70 -15.12 -13.22 -35.15
N ASP A 71 -15.41 -13.69 -33.94
CA ASP A 71 -15.99 -15.03 -33.75
C ASP A 71 -17.14 -14.92 -32.73
N GLU A 72 -18.36 -14.97 -33.26
CA GLU A 72 -19.60 -15.16 -32.53
C GLU A 72 -19.76 -16.63 -32.10
N MET A 73 -20.18 -16.89 -30.86
CA MET A 73 -20.90 -18.12 -30.48
C MET A 73 -21.69 -17.94 -29.16
N PRO A 74 -22.75 -18.75 -28.93
CA PRO A 74 -24.11 -18.23 -28.84
C PRO A 74 -24.74 -18.14 -27.43
N PHE A 75 -25.73 -17.25 -27.32
CA PHE A 75 -26.66 -17.12 -26.18
C PHE A 75 -27.61 -18.32 -26.03
N PRO A 76 -27.90 -18.78 -24.78
CA PRO A 76 -29.09 -19.56 -24.51
C PRO A 76 -30.33 -18.66 -24.29
N ARG A 77 -31.42 -19.10 -24.91
CA ARG A 77 -32.75 -18.50 -24.96
C ARG A 77 -33.50 -18.65 -23.61
N LYS A 78 -34.34 -17.65 -23.33
CA LYS A 78 -35.31 -17.55 -22.22
C LYS A 78 -36.27 -18.75 -22.14
N GLU A 79 -36.59 -19.17 -20.91
CA GLU A 79 -37.88 -19.77 -20.57
C GLU A 79 -38.50 -19.07 -19.36
N ALA A 80 -39.81 -18.90 -19.41
CA ALA A 80 -40.61 -18.09 -18.51
C ALA A 80 -41.33 -18.94 -17.45
N GLN A 81 -41.45 -18.34 -16.26
CA GLN A 81 -42.50 -18.41 -15.24
C GLN A 81 -43.10 -19.76 -14.82
N LYS A 82 -43.06 -19.97 -13.49
CA LYS A 82 -44.19 -20.53 -12.77
C LYS A 82 -44.37 -19.81 -11.43
N GLU A 83 -45.48 -19.08 -11.34
CA GLU A 83 -46.01 -18.48 -10.11
C GLU A 83 -46.54 -19.56 -9.18
N THR A 84 -46.33 -19.38 -7.87
CA THR A 84 -47.14 -20.02 -6.82
C THR A 84 -47.48 -18.97 -5.77
N HIS A 85 -48.77 -18.79 -5.55
CA HIS A 85 -49.40 -17.82 -4.67
C HIS A 85 -49.90 -18.48 -3.38
N PHE A 86 -50.18 -17.63 -2.38
CA PHE A 86 -50.97 -17.79 -1.14
C PHE A 86 -50.25 -18.14 0.18
N PRO A 87 -50.74 -17.66 1.35
CA PRO A 87 -51.50 -16.41 1.60
C PRO A 87 -51.01 -15.57 2.81
N GLU A 88 -51.45 -14.31 2.82
CA GLU A 88 -51.47 -13.39 3.96
C GLU A 88 -52.33 -13.92 5.12
N ASN A 89 -51.87 -13.70 6.35
CA ASN A 89 -52.72 -13.69 7.54
C ASN A 89 -52.37 -12.46 8.38
N THR A 90 -53.32 -11.54 8.44
CA THR A 90 -53.42 -10.42 9.37
C THR A 90 -53.93 -10.90 10.74
N VAL A 91 -53.25 -10.53 11.83
CA VAL A 91 -53.86 -10.43 13.16
C VAL A 91 -53.33 -9.15 13.82
N ASP A 92 -54.27 -8.38 14.34
CA ASP A 92 -54.11 -7.03 14.87
C ASP A 92 -53.90 -7.03 16.40
N SER A 93 -53.21 -5.99 16.88
CA SER A 93 -53.26 -5.34 18.20
C SER A 93 -52.83 -6.07 19.48
N GLU A 94 -51.76 -5.60 20.12
CA GLU A 94 -51.82 -4.72 21.31
C GLU A 94 -50.41 -4.25 21.77
N GLN A 95 -50.28 -2.95 22.08
CA GLN A 95 -49.08 -2.30 22.63
C GLN A 95 -48.87 -2.62 24.13
N PRO A 96 -47.64 -2.46 24.63
CA PRO A 96 -47.48 -1.81 25.93
C PRO A 96 -46.41 -0.71 25.97
N ILE A 97 -46.90 0.50 26.19
CA ILE A 97 -46.43 1.53 27.14
C ILE A 97 -44.91 1.67 27.34
N SER A 98 -44.40 2.75 26.75
CA SER A 98 -43.14 3.44 27.03
C SER A 98 -42.93 3.71 28.53
N ARG A 99 -41.81 3.21 29.08
CA ARG A 99 -41.17 3.78 30.27
C ARG A 99 -40.02 4.67 29.81
N GLN A 100 -40.20 5.97 29.98
CA GLN A 100 -39.16 6.97 29.85
C GLN A 100 -38.10 6.76 30.94
N VAL A 101 -36.84 6.65 30.52
CA VAL A 101 -35.67 6.84 31.38
C VAL A 101 -34.90 8.03 30.77
N PRO A 102 -34.41 9.00 31.59
CA PRO A 102 -34.05 10.33 31.11
C PRO A 102 -32.80 10.33 30.21
N GLY A 103 -32.79 11.27 29.27
CA GLY A 103 -31.76 11.44 28.24
C GLY A 103 -30.35 11.56 28.79
N ASP A 104 -29.44 10.85 28.14
CA ASP A 104 -28.03 11.16 28.16
C ASP A 104 -27.74 12.08 26.97
N GLY A 105 -27.00 13.14 27.25
CA GLY A 105 -26.96 14.36 26.45
C GLY A 105 -26.54 14.15 25.01
N ASP A 106 -27.24 14.85 24.13
CA ASP A 106 -26.70 15.37 22.88
C ASP A 106 -25.38 16.08 23.25
N GLN A 107 -24.25 15.40 23.07
CA GLN A 107 -22.96 16.06 23.15
C GLN A 107 -22.90 16.99 21.96
N ASP A 108 -23.25 18.24 22.21
CA ASP A 108 -23.02 19.40 21.35
C ASP A 108 -21.72 19.17 20.56
N GLN A 109 -21.90 18.90 19.27
CA GLN A 109 -20.81 18.77 18.31
C GLN A 109 -20.25 20.15 18.08
N ILE A 110 -19.31 20.57 18.95
CA ILE A 110 -18.61 21.84 18.82
C ILE A 110 -17.84 21.80 17.48
N PRO A 111 -18.18 22.67 16.50
CA PRO A 111 -17.45 22.76 15.25
C PRO A 111 -15.99 23.13 15.52
N PRO A 112 -15.04 22.72 14.67
CA PRO A 112 -13.65 23.14 14.82
C PRO A 112 -13.55 24.67 14.87
N PRO A 113 -12.70 25.23 15.74
CA PRO A 113 -12.67 26.66 16.09
C PRO A 113 -12.41 27.63 14.91
N ASN A 114 -12.08 27.12 13.73
CA ASN A 114 -11.77 27.91 12.53
C ASN A 114 -12.82 27.79 11.41
N GLY A 115 -13.94 27.07 11.61
CA GLY A 115 -15.00 26.92 10.60
C GLY A 115 -14.60 26.18 9.31
N LYS A 116 -13.36 25.67 9.22
CA LYS A 116 -12.89 24.82 8.12
C LYS A 116 -13.10 23.35 8.48
N CYS A 117 -13.66 22.58 7.55
CA CYS A 117 -13.88 21.16 7.76
C CYS A 117 -12.55 20.39 7.78
N ASP A 118 -12.38 19.52 8.77
CA ASP A 118 -11.36 18.47 8.73
C ASP A 118 -11.85 17.34 7.83
N LEU A 119 -11.25 17.20 6.65
CA LEU A 119 -11.62 16.19 5.66
C LEU A 119 -11.14 14.77 6.02
N PHE A 120 -10.24 14.65 7.00
CA PHE A 120 -9.47 13.43 7.27
C PHE A 120 -9.94 12.66 8.50
N SER A 121 -10.78 13.29 9.34
CA SER A 121 -11.42 12.67 10.51
C SER A 121 -12.92 12.47 10.29
N GLY A 122 -13.39 11.23 10.45
CA GLY A 122 -14.75 10.86 10.09
C GLY A 122 -14.99 9.36 10.19
N ASP A 123 -16.06 8.93 9.55
CA ASP A 123 -16.55 7.56 9.58
C ASP A 123 -16.93 7.07 8.18
N TRP A 124 -16.81 5.76 7.97
CA TRP A 124 -17.38 5.13 6.79
C TRP A 124 -18.86 4.85 7.01
N ILE A 125 -19.69 5.36 6.10
CA ILE A 125 -21.13 5.13 6.14
C ILE A 125 -21.59 4.37 4.89
N PRO A 126 -22.64 3.54 4.98
CA PRO A 126 -23.18 2.84 3.83
C PRO A 126 -23.58 3.82 2.73
N SER A 127 -23.28 3.44 1.49
CA SER A 127 -23.65 4.18 0.30
C SER A 127 -24.61 3.35 -0.54
N THR A 128 -25.74 3.96 -0.93
CA THR A 128 -26.68 3.34 -1.88
C THR A 128 -26.15 3.34 -3.32
N SER A 129 -25.15 4.19 -3.60
CA SER A 129 -24.40 4.11 -4.85
C SER A 129 -23.17 3.24 -4.64
N GLY A 130 -22.98 2.23 -5.49
CA GLY A 130 -21.73 1.46 -5.54
C GLY A 130 -20.55 2.28 -6.07
N SER A 131 -19.49 1.58 -6.47
CA SER A 131 -18.28 2.17 -7.03
C SER A 131 -18.55 3.02 -8.27
N ALA A 132 -17.66 3.97 -8.53
CA ALA A 132 -17.74 4.82 -9.72
C ALA A 132 -17.55 4.00 -11.00
N TYR A 133 -16.62 3.06 -11.02
CA TYR A 133 -16.33 2.20 -12.18
C TYR A 133 -16.38 0.73 -11.78
N ASN A 134 -16.24 -0.16 -12.77
CA ASN A 134 -16.26 -1.61 -12.60
C ASN A 134 -14.91 -2.22 -12.98
N GLU A 135 -14.80 -3.54 -12.85
CA GLU A 135 -13.60 -4.34 -13.12
C GLU A 135 -13.11 -4.30 -14.58
N SER A 136 -13.90 -3.74 -15.50
CA SER A 136 -13.55 -3.64 -16.92
C SER A 136 -12.64 -2.46 -17.25
N CYS A 137 -12.37 -1.56 -16.29
CA CYS A 137 -11.43 -0.46 -16.53
C CYS A 137 -10.03 -1.00 -16.89
N PRO A 138 -9.47 -0.66 -18.06
CA PRO A 138 -8.23 -1.26 -18.57
C PRO A 138 -6.98 -0.83 -17.78
N THR A 139 -7.08 0.23 -16.98
CA THR A 139 -5.97 0.73 -16.17
C THR A 139 -5.73 -0.11 -14.91
N ILE A 140 -6.71 -0.91 -14.48
CA ILE A 140 -6.58 -1.72 -13.28
C ILE A 140 -5.58 -2.86 -13.55
N GLU A 141 -4.48 -2.86 -12.80
CA GLU A 141 -3.49 -3.93 -12.84
C GLU A 141 -4.06 -5.21 -12.19
N ASN A 142 -3.64 -6.37 -12.70
CA ASN A 142 -4.19 -7.65 -12.27
C ASN A 142 -4.18 -7.85 -10.73
N PRO A 143 -3.11 -7.50 -9.97
CA PRO A 143 -3.12 -7.68 -8.52
C PRO A 143 -4.14 -6.84 -7.76
N GLN A 144 -4.66 -5.76 -8.35
CA GLN A 144 -5.66 -4.89 -7.75
C GLN A 144 -7.08 -5.18 -8.23
N ASN A 145 -7.26 -5.96 -9.30
CA ASN A 145 -8.57 -6.26 -9.88
C ASN A 145 -9.29 -7.42 -9.18
N CYS A 146 -9.67 -7.20 -7.92
CA CYS A 146 -10.21 -8.24 -7.03
C CYS A 146 -11.47 -8.93 -7.56
N ILE A 147 -12.38 -8.16 -8.18
CA ILE A 147 -13.63 -8.68 -8.73
C ILE A 147 -13.34 -9.59 -9.91
N ARG A 148 -12.49 -9.15 -10.86
CA ARG A 148 -12.06 -9.99 -11.98
C ARG A 148 -11.29 -11.24 -11.52
N ASN A 149 -10.57 -11.14 -10.42
CA ASN A 149 -9.84 -12.24 -9.82
C ASN A 149 -10.72 -13.22 -9.01
N GLY A 150 -12.04 -13.01 -9.01
CA GLY A 150 -13.00 -13.94 -8.41
C GLY A 150 -13.30 -13.69 -6.94
N ARG A 151 -13.05 -12.49 -6.41
CA ARG A 151 -13.47 -12.12 -5.05
C ARG A 151 -14.99 -12.19 -4.92
N PRO A 152 -15.55 -13.00 -4.00
CA PRO A 152 -16.99 -13.25 -3.92
C PRO A 152 -17.77 -12.17 -3.15
N ASP A 153 -17.15 -11.51 -2.17
CA ASP A 153 -17.78 -10.46 -1.40
C ASP A 153 -17.62 -9.09 -2.08
N THR A 154 -18.73 -8.39 -2.30
CA THR A 154 -18.77 -7.08 -2.99
C THR A 154 -19.20 -5.93 -2.08
N GLY A 155 -19.53 -6.21 -0.81
CA GLY A 155 -20.02 -5.23 0.15
C GLY A 155 -19.07 -4.05 0.37
N PHE A 156 -17.76 -4.27 0.21
CA PHE A 156 -16.73 -3.23 0.33
C PHE A 156 -16.86 -2.09 -0.69
N LEU A 157 -17.61 -2.29 -1.80
CA LEU A 157 -17.86 -1.28 -2.83
C LEU A 157 -18.93 -0.25 -2.45
N TYR A 158 -19.70 -0.50 -1.39
CA TYR A 158 -20.90 0.27 -1.05
C TYR A 158 -20.71 1.14 0.20
N TRP A 159 -19.56 1.81 0.28
CA TRP A 159 -19.20 2.67 1.41
C TRP A 159 -18.71 4.02 0.91
N LYS A 160 -19.06 5.08 1.63
CA LYS A 160 -18.55 6.43 1.41
C LYS A 160 -17.92 6.98 2.68
N TRP A 161 -16.82 7.70 2.52
CA TRP A 161 -16.21 8.44 3.62
C TRP A 161 -17.05 9.67 3.95
N LYS A 162 -17.36 9.87 5.23
CA LYS A 162 -18.05 11.05 5.73
C LYS A 162 -17.22 11.69 6.84
N PRO A 163 -16.62 12.87 6.59
CA PRO A 163 -16.03 13.67 7.66
C PRO A 163 -17.05 14.00 8.74
N ARG A 164 -16.61 14.18 10.00
CA ARG A 164 -17.55 14.39 11.12
C ARG A 164 -18.43 15.62 10.96
N TYR A 165 -17.88 16.70 10.41
CA TYR A 165 -18.52 18.04 10.44
C TYR A 165 -18.81 18.62 9.06
N CYS A 166 -18.62 17.84 7.99
CA CYS A 166 -19.02 18.26 6.64
C CYS A 166 -19.28 17.06 5.72
N GLU A 167 -19.81 17.36 4.54
CA GLU A 167 -19.97 16.40 3.46
C GLU A 167 -18.92 16.67 2.38
N ILE A 168 -18.39 15.60 1.80
CA ILE A 168 -17.49 15.68 0.64
C ILE A 168 -18.31 15.34 -0.60
N PRO A 169 -18.37 16.22 -1.61
CA PRO A 169 -18.96 15.88 -2.90
C PRO A 169 -18.23 14.70 -3.53
N LYS A 170 -18.98 13.83 -4.22
CA LYS A 170 -18.33 12.80 -5.04
C LYS A 170 -17.50 13.44 -6.13
N PHE A 171 -16.40 12.79 -6.46
CA PHE A 171 -15.53 13.16 -7.56
C PHE A 171 -16.32 13.28 -8.86
N ASP A 172 -16.26 14.45 -9.47
CA ASP A 172 -16.84 14.74 -10.78
C ASP A 172 -15.71 14.72 -11.82
N PRO A 173 -15.64 13.68 -12.67
CA PRO A 173 -14.55 13.55 -13.64
C PRO A 173 -14.57 14.65 -14.71
N GLY A 174 -15.75 15.16 -15.09
CA GLY A 174 -15.85 16.19 -16.12
C GLY A 174 -15.35 17.53 -15.59
N ARG A 175 -15.81 17.90 -14.38
CA ARG A 175 -15.34 19.11 -13.69
C ARG A 175 -13.84 19.02 -13.40
N PHE A 176 -13.34 17.86 -12.97
CA PHE A 176 -11.92 17.67 -12.73
C PHE A 176 -11.10 17.90 -14.00
N LEU A 177 -11.45 17.25 -15.11
CA LEU A 177 -10.71 17.40 -16.38
C LEU A 177 -10.71 18.84 -16.89
N GLU A 178 -11.85 19.55 -16.80
CA GLU A 178 -11.91 20.96 -17.16
C GLU A 178 -10.99 21.83 -16.29
N MET A 179 -10.96 21.60 -14.98
CA MET A 179 -10.06 22.31 -14.08
C MET A 179 -8.58 21.97 -14.29
N MET A 180 -8.27 20.80 -14.86
CA MET A 180 -6.92 20.33 -15.16
C MET A 180 -6.47 20.60 -16.60
N ARG A 181 -7.27 21.33 -17.38
CA ARG A 181 -6.94 21.69 -18.75
C ARG A 181 -5.59 22.42 -18.82
N ASN A 182 -4.73 21.99 -19.73
CA ASN A 182 -3.36 22.48 -19.91
C ASN A 182 -2.43 22.29 -18.70
N LYS A 183 -2.70 21.31 -17.82
CA LYS A 183 -1.88 21.04 -16.64
C LYS A 183 -1.18 19.70 -16.70
N ALA A 184 -0.15 19.54 -15.86
CA ALA A 184 0.58 18.30 -15.69
C ALA A 184 0.64 17.89 -14.21
N TRP A 185 0.47 16.60 -13.97
CA TRP A 185 0.46 16.00 -12.63
C TRP A 185 1.55 14.94 -12.50
N ALA A 186 2.08 14.78 -11.29
CA ALA A 186 2.95 13.66 -10.94
C ALA A 186 2.59 13.06 -9.57
N LEU A 187 2.36 11.75 -9.54
CA LEU A 187 2.30 10.95 -8.32
C LEU A 187 3.66 10.27 -8.12
N ILE A 188 4.42 10.74 -7.14
CA ILE A 188 5.82 10.34 -6.89
C ILE A 188 5.84 9.49 -5.61
N GLY A 189 6.34 8.26 -5.72
CA GLY A 189 6.47 7.39 -4.56
C GLY A 189 6.53 5.91 -4.91
N ASP A 190 5.81 5.10 -4.14
CA ASP A 190 5.83 3.65 -4.20
C ASP A 190 4.61 3.06 -4.94
N SER A 191 4.35 1.78 -4.73
CA SER A 191 3.26 1.04 -5.38
C SER A 191 1.87 1.53 -4.96
N ILE A 192 1.72 2.21 -3.83
CA ILE A 192 0.45 2.83 -3.44
C ILE A 192 0.17 4.07 -4.29
N SER A 193 1.20 4.79 -4.76
CA SER A 193 1.02 5.84 -5.78
C SER A 193 0.51 5.28 -7.11
N ARG A 194 1.00 4.10 -7.52
CA ARG A 194 0.44 3.39 -8.68
C ARG A 194 -1.01 2.98 -8.44
N ASN A 195 -1.33 2.47 -7.26
CA ASN A 195 -2.70 2.10 -6.91
C ASN A 195 -3.64 3.32 -6.97
N HIS A 196 -3.18 4.48 -6.50
CA HIS A 196 -3.92 5.74 -6.53
C HIS A 196 -4.16 6.24 -7.96
N VAL A 197 -3.13 6.27 -8.82
CA VAL A 197 -3.28 6.75 -10.20
C VAL A 197 -4.22 5.85 -11.01
N GLN A 198 -4.18 4.53 -10.78
CA GLN A 198 -5.10 3.60 -11.45
C GLN A 198 -6.56 3.94 -11.13
N SER A 199 -6.87 4.20 -9.85
CA SER A 199 -8.21 4.60 -9.44
C SER A 199 -8.65 5.91 -10.10
N LEU A 200 -7.78 6.94 -10.07
CA LEU A 200 -8.05 8.24 -10.69
C LEU A 200 -8.34 8.09 -12.20
N LEU A 201 -7.47 7.38 -12.93
CA LEU A 201 -7.64 7.16 -14.37
C LEU A 201 -8.93 6.41 -14.70
N CYS A 202 -9.33 5.43 -13.87
CA CYS A 202 -10.61 4.74 -14.05
C CYS A 202 -11.81 5.66 -13.81
N MET A 203 -11.77 6.56 -12.82
CA MET A 203 -12.83 7.54 -12.61
C MET A 203 -12.94 8.52 -13.78
N LEU A 204 -11.80 8.99 -14.30
CA LEU A 204 -11.72 9.89 -15.45
C LEU A 204 -12.16 9.24 -16.76
N SER A 205 -11.99 7.92 -16.90
CA SER A 205 -12.38 7.15 -18.10
C SER A 205 -13.87 7.22 -18.45
N LYS A 206 -14.71 7.68 -17.52
CA LYS A 206 -16.13 7.99 -17.77
C LYS A 206 -16.36 9.15 -18.74
N VAL A 207 -15.38 10.05 -18.83
CA VAL A 207 -15.42 11.23 -19.70
C VAL A 207 -14.48 11.04 -20.87
N GLU A 208 -13.22 10.69 -20.59
CA GLU A 208 -12.23 10.44 -21.61
C GLU A 208 -11.23 9.37 -21.14
N ARG A 209 -10.91 8.41 -22.00
CA ARG A 209 -9.84 7.46 -21.74
C ARG A 209 -8.51 8.10 -22.07
N ALA A 210 -7.60 8.10 -21.11
CA ALA A 210 -6.25 8.61 -21.31
C ALA A 210 -5.45 7.68 -22.22
N VAL A 211 -4.57 8.26 -23.03
CA VAL A 211 -3.59 7.55 -23.84
C VAL A 211 -2.30 7.45 -23.05
N GLN A 212 -1.77 6.24 -22.87
CA GLN A 212 -0.43 6.07 -22.29
C GLN A 212 0.61 6.53 -23.30
N VAL A 213 1.42 7.53 -22.95
CA VAL A 213 2.42 8.15 -23.84
C VAL A 213 3.86 7.85 -23.42
N TYR A 214 4.06 7.27 -22.24
CA TYR A 214 5.38 6.85 -21.76
C TYR A 214 5.25 5.74 -20.70
N HIS A 215 6.23 4.85 -20.67
CA HIS A 215 6.53 3.97 -19.55
C HIS A 215 8.04 3.72 -19.48
N ASP A 216 8.57 3.44 -18.29
CA ASP A 216 9.91 2.87 -18.16
C ASP A 216 9.92 1.37 -18.52
N LYS A 217 11.11 0.78 -18.65
CA LYS A 217 11.30 -0.63 -19.06
C LYS A 217 10.45 -1.60 -18.24
N ASP A 218 10.36 -1.36 -16.94
CA ASP A 218 9.68 -2.22 -15.98
C ASP A 218 8.22 -1.81 -15.71
N TYR A 219 7.72 -0.80 -16.43
CA TYR A 219 6.37 -0.25 -16.28
C TYR A 219 6.04 0.22 -14.85
N ARG A 220 7.06 0.59 -14.07
CA ARG A 220 6.92 1.13 -12.71
C ARG A 220 6.61 2.63 -12.76
N SER A 221 7.19 3.34 -13.71
CA SER A 221 6.89 4.75 -14.02
C SER A 221 6.14 4.83 -15.35
N ARG A 222 5.09 5.65 -15.40
CA ARG A 222 4.23 5.78 -16.59
C ARG A 222 3.66 7.20 -16.71
N ARG A 223 3.28 7.60 -17.92
CA ARG A 223 2.59 8.87 -18.19
C ARG A 223 1.40 8.62 -19.10
N TRP A 224 0.30 9.27 -18.77
CA TRP A 224 -0.92 9.29 -19.55
C TRP A 224 -1.28 10.72 -19.94
N HIS A 225 -1.91 10.86 -21.11
CA HIS A 225 -2.36 12.13 -21.67
C HIS A 225 -3.85 12.05 -22.01
N PHE A 226 -4.58 13.12 -21.73
CA PHE A 226 -5.97 13.34 -22.14
C PHE A 226 -5.99 14.41 -23.24
N PRO A 227 -5.97 14.00 -24.53
CA PRO A 227 -5.88 14.93 -25.66
C PRO A 227 -6.89 16.09 -25.63
N SER A 228 -8.17 15.84 -25.30
CA SER A 228 -9.18 16.91 -25.39
C SER A 228 -8.99 17.99 -24.33
N TYR A 229 -8.21 17.71 -23.29
CA TYR A 229 -7.94 18.60 -22.18
C TYR A 229 -6.50 19.12 -22.18
N ASN A 230 -5.62 18.59 -23.03
CA ASN A 230 -4.19 18.81 -22.94
C ASN A 230 -3.68 18.62 -21.50
N PHE A 231 -4.17 17.57 -20.84
CA PHE A 231 -3.89 17.25 -19.45
C PHE A 231 -3.00 16.01 -19.40
N SER A 232 -1.98 15.98 -18.53
CA SER A 232 -1.15 14.79 -18.34
C SER A 232 -1.03 14.39 -16.87
N VAL A 233 -0.97 13.09 -16.63
CA VAL A 233 -0.73 12.51 -15.31
C VAL A 233 0.41 11.52 -15.41
N SER A 234 1.40 11.66 -14.56
CA SER A 234 2.52 10.73 -14.44
C SER A 234 2.47 10.01 -13.10
N VAL A 235 2.89 8.74 -13.07
CA VAL A 235 3.34 8.08 -11.85
C VAL A 235 4.83 7.81 -11.97
N ILE A 236 5.59 8.18 -10.93
CA ILE A 236 7.06 8.09 -10.94
C ILE A 236 7.50 7.19 -9.80
N TRP A 237 8.17 6.10 -10.17
CA TRP A 237 8.68 5.13 -9.20
C TRP A 237 9.91 5.66 -8.48
N SER A 238 9.68 6.14 -7.27
CA SER A 238 10.71 6.60 -6.33
C SER A 238 10.29 6.26 -4.90
N PRO A 239 10.28 4.97 -4.53
CA PRO A 239 9.69 4.50 -3.27
C PRO A 239 10.34 5.10 -2.02
N PHE A 240 11.61 5.51 -2.11
CA PHE A 240 12.34 6.16 -1.02
C PHE A 240 12.46 7.68 -1.19
N LEU A 241 12.05 8.25 -2.33
CA LEU A 241 12.22 9.65 -2.76
C LEU A 241 13.68 10.12 -2.90
N VAL A 242 14.62 9.46 -2.23
CA VAL A 242 16.06 9.63 -2.36
C VAL A 242 16.66 8.54 -3.26
N GLN A 243 17.88 8.76 -3.73
CA GLN A 243 18.59 7.84 -4.60
C GLN A 243 18.75 6.48 -3.91
N ALA A 244 18.27 5.43 -4.58
CA ALA A 244 18.34 4.07 -4.10
C ALA A 244 18.67 3.08 -5.21
N ALA A 245 19.55 2.11 -4.93
CA ALA A 245 19.72 0.92 -5.75
C ALA A 245 18.87 -0.21 -5.14
N ILE A 246 17.95 -0.75 -5.93
CA ILE A 246 16.98 -1.77 -5.51
C ILE A 246 17.28 -3.05 -6.28
N PHE A 247 17.54 -4.14 -5.55
CA PHE A 247 17.96 -5.43 -6.10
C PHE A 247 16.86 -6.50 -5.98
N GLU A 248 15.60 -6.07 -6.07
CA GLU A 248 14.40 -6.89 -5.90
C GLU A 248 13.65 -7.08 -7.22
N ASP A 249 13.26 -8.33 -7.50
CA ASP A 249 12.46 -8.70 -8.66
C ASP A 249 10.95 -8.35 -8.48
N PHE A 250 10.11 -8.75 -9.44
CA PHE A 250 8.68 -8.46 -9.39
C PHE A 250 7.91 -9.30 -8.35
N ASP A 251 8.47 -10.42 -7.91
CA ASP A 251 7.89 -11.31 -6.89
C ASP A 251 8.28 -10.90 -5.47
N GLY A 252 9.15 -9.89 -5.34
CA GLY A 252 9.61 -9.37 -4.06
C GLY A 252 10.83 -10.11 -3.51
N VAL A 253 11.53 -10.88 -4.35
CA VAL A 253 12.74 -11.60 -3.97
C VAL A 253 13.95 -10.68 -4.16
N ALA A 254 14.61 -10.35 -3.04
CA ALA A 254 15.80 -9.51 -3.02
C ALA A 254 17.08 -10.33 -3.17
N SER A 255 17.94 -9.92 -4.11
CA SER A 255 19.28 -10.49 -4.31
C SER A 255 20.37 -9.81 -3.47
N SER A 256 20.11 -8.58 -2.98
CA SER A 256 20.96 -7.84 -2.06
C SER A 256 20.15 -6.84 -1.22
N GLU A 257 20.80 -6.28 -0.20
CA GLU A 257 20.23 -5.17 0.58
C GLU A 257 20.08 -3.91 -0.29
N VAL A 258 19.04 -3.10 -0.05
CA VAL A 258 18.88 -1.81 -0.76
C VAL A 258 20.06 -0.90 -0.41
N GLU A 259 20.67 -0.26 -1.39
CA GLU A 259 21.65 0.80 -1.14
C GLU A 259 20.95 2.15 -1.19
N LEU A 260 20.91 2.87 -0.07
CA LEU A 260 20.10 4.07 0.10
C LEU A 260 20.97 5.28 0.45
N HIS A 261 21.03 6.27 -0.44
CA HIS A 261 21.76 7.52 -0.21
C HIS A 261 20.85 8.56 0.43
N LEU A 262 21.07 8.87 1.70
CA LEU A 262 20.19 9.74 2.50
C LEU A 262 20.43 11.24 2.26
N ASP A 263 21.41 11.58 1.42
CA ASP A 263 21.86 12.93 1.07
C ASP A 263 21.73 13.24 -0.43
N LYS A 264 21.15 12.34 -1.23
CA LYS A 264 20.97 12.49 -2.68
C LYS A 264 19.52 12.24 -3.05
N LEU A 265 18.85 13.20 -3.67
CA LEU A 265 17.48 13.02 -4.13
C LEU A 265 17.46 12.10 -5.36
N ASP A 266 16.35 11.38 -5.56
CA ASP A 266 16.18 10.57 -6.76
C ASP A 266 15.95 11.46 -7.99
N LYS A 267 16.90 11.42 -8.92
CA LYS A 267 16.87 12.22 -10.16
C LYS A 267 15.62 11.98 -11.01
N LYS A 268 15.00 10.79 -10.92
CA LYS A 268 13.81 10.45 -11.72
C LYS A 268 12.69 11.48 -11.60
N TRP A 269 12.49 12.02 -10.39
CA TRP A 269 11.48 13.05 -10.16
C TRP A 269 12.07 14.45 -10.06
N VAL A 270 13.27 14.60 -9.50
CA VAL A 270 13.89 15.94 -9.34
C VAL A 270 14.16 16.60 -10.69
N ASP A 271 14.65 15.85 -11.68
CA ASP A 271 15.01 16.42 -12.99
C ASP A 271 13.80 16.98 -13.76
N GLN A 272 12.58 16.59 -13.35
CA GLN A 272 11.32 17.01 -13.95
C GLN A 272 10.46 17.87 -13.00
N TYR A 273 10.98 18.23 -11.81
CA TYR A 273 10.24 18.84 -10.70
C TYR A 273 9.46 20.10 -11.06
N HIS A 274 10.03 20.96 -11.92
CA HIS A 274 9.38 22.20 -12.35
C HIS A 274 8.39 22.01 -13.51
N GLY A 275 8.26 20.80 -14.05
CA GLY A 275 7.39 20.49 -15.19
C GLY A 275 5.95 20.13 -14.83
N TRP A 276 5.58 20.21 -13.55
CA TRP A 276 4.25 19.83 -13.06
C TRP A 276 3.55 21.01 -12.39
N ASP A 277 2.22 21.01 -12.46
CA ASP A 277 1.35 21.96 -11.75
C ASP A 277 0.92 21.39 -10.40
N TYR A 278 0.78 20.06 -10.33
CA TYR A 278 0.40 19.34 -9.12
C TYR A 278 1.29 18.12 -8.90
N MET A 279 1.74 17.94 -7.67
CA MET A 279 2.46 16.75 -7.25
C MET A 279 1.79 16.09 -6.05
N ILE A 280 1.73 14.77 -6.04
CA ILE A 280 1.47 13.98 -4.83
C ILE A 280 2.74 13.20 -4.51
N ILE A 281 3.42 13.58 -3.44
CA ILE A 281 4.65 12.94 -2.96
C ILE A 281 4.29 12.03 -1.78
N SER A 282 4.81 10.81 -1.78
CA SER A 282 4.52 9.84 -0.72
C SER A 282 5.58 8.76 -0.60
N THR A 283 5.72 8.20 0.60
CA THR A 283 6.62 7.08 0.88
C THR A 283 6.18 6.39 2.19
N GLY A 284 6.87 5.33 2.61
CA GLY A 284 6.59 4.64 3.87
C GLY A 284 7.19 3.24 3.89
N LYS A 285 6.38 2.22 3.53
CA LYS A 285 6.65 0.80 3.77
C LYS A 285 7.94 0.26 3.16
N TRP A 286 8.47 0.89 2.12
CA TRP A 286 9.74 0.51 1.51
C TRP A 286 10.94 0.67 2.45
N PHE A 287 10.89 1.59 3.41
CA PHE A 287 11.94 1.78 4.43
C PHE A 287 12.09 0.59 5.38
N LEU A 288 11.11 -0.31 5.44
CA LEU A 288 11.16 -1.53 6.26
C LEU A 288 12.00 -2.65 5.64
N LYS A 289 12.43 -2.48 4.38
CA LYS A 289 13.31 -3.45 3.72
C LYS A 289 14.72 -3.37 4.30
N SER A 290 15.44 -4.48 4.22
CA SER A 290 16.87 -4.49 4.52
C SER A 290 17.60 -3.50 3.63
N ALA A 291 18.40 -2.62 4.23
CA ALA A 291 19.03 -1.51 3.53
C ALA A 291 20.37 -1.09 4.17
N ILE A 292 21.32 -0.69 3.35
CA ILE A 292 22.58 -0.05 3.74
C ILE A 292 22.45 1.44 3.47
N TYR A 293 22.80 2.25 4.46
CA TYR A 293 22.64 3.70 4.43
C TYR A 293 23.94 4.40 4.11
N TYR A 294 23.90 5.28 3.13
CA TYR A 294 25.03 6.05 2.65
C TYR A 294 24.79 7.55 2.86
N GLU A 295 25.87 8.27 3.13
CA GLU A 295 25.96 9.73 3.03
C GLU A 295 27.31 10.07 2.39
N GLY A 296 27.28 10.87 1.32
CA GLY A 296 28.43 11.02 0.42
C GLY A 296 28.80 9.67 -0.21
N ASN A 297 29.99 9.18 0.15
CA ASN A 297 30.53 7.88 -0.25
C ASN A 297 30.83 6.98 0.96
N GLU A 298 30.33 7.33 2.15
CA GLU A 298 30.56 6.57 3.39
C GLU A 298 29.30 5.81 3.83
N VAL A 299 29.51 4.64 4.42
CA VAL A 299 28.44 3.85 5.03
C VAL A 299 28.16 4.37 6.42
N LEU A 300 26.94 4.86 6.66
CA LEU A 300 26.49 5.32 7.98
C LEU A 300 26.07 4.16 8.89
N GLY A 301 25.49 3.12 8.29
CA GLY A 301 24.90 1.99 9.00
C GLY A 301 23.91 1.25 8.12
N CYS A 302 22.97 0.53 8.73
CA CYS A 302 21.99 -0.25 7.99
C CYS A 302 20.67 -0.38 8.75
N HIS A 303 19.69 -0.99 8.06
CA HIS A 303 18.56 -1.65 8.69
C HIS A 303 18.52 -3.12 8.32
N TYR A 304 18.40 -3.97 9.34
CA TYR A 304 18.27 -5.42 9.21
C TYR A 304 19.32 -6.04 8.28
N CYS A 305 20.60 -5.86 8.61
CA CYS A 305 21.72 -6.41 7.83
C CYS A 305 22.54 -7.46 8.62
N PRO A 306 21.94 -8.57 9.09
CA PRO A 306 22.58 -9.50 10.04
C PRO A 306 23.84 -10.20 9.51
N LYS A 307 24.05 -10.19 8.19
CA LYS A 307 25.22 -10.79 7.52
C LYS A 307 26.39 -9.82 7.35
N ARG A 308 26.23 -8.56 7.75
CA ARG A 308 27.23 -7.49 7.62
C ARG A 308 27.63 -7.00 9.00
N ASN A 309 28.89 -6.57 9.15
CA ASN A 309 29.34 -5.91 10.37
C ASN A 309 29.12 -4.39 10.26
N LEU A 310 27.86 -3.96 10.23
CA LEU A 310 27.44 -2.56 10.15
C LEU A 310 26.58 -2.19 11.35
N THR A 311 26.60 -0.92 11.75
CA THR A 311 25.74 -0.41 12.83
C THR A 311 24.28 -0.44 12.41
N GLU A 312 23.43 -1.12 13.19
CA GLU A 312 21.97 -1.06 13.03
C GLU A 312 21.47 0.32 13.48
N LEU A 313 20.96 1.09 12.52
CA LEU A 313 20.37 2.41 12.76
C LEU A 313 18.84 2.38 12.78
N GLY A 314 18.22 1.30 12.29
CA GLY A 314 16.78 1.18 12.17
C GLY A 314 16.20 1.85 10.91
N PHE A 315 14.96 1.50 10.58
CA PHE A 315 14.23 2.12 9.47
C PHE A 315 13.74 3.53 9.82
N ASP A 316 13.45 3.79 11.09
CA ASP A 316 12.92 5.06 11.58
C ASP A 316 13.95 6.19 11.44
N PHE A 317 15.24 5.87 11.65
CA PHE A 317 16.34 6.78 11.38
C PHE A 317 16.37 7.23 9.92
N SER A 318 16.42 6.28 8.99
CA SER A 318 16.54 6.57 7.56
C SER A 318 15.27 7.22 7.01
N TYR A 319 14.09 6.78 7.47
CA TYR A 319 12.81 7.38 7.09
C TYR A 319 12.74 8.86 7.46
N ARG A 320 13.05 9.19 8.71
CA ARG A 320 13.08 10.57 9.18
C ARG A 320 14.12 11.41 8.46
N LYS A 321 15.32 10.87 8.23
CA LYS A 321 16.41 11.60 7.57
C LYS A 321 16.07 11.88 6.10
N ALA A 322 15.57 10.88 5.37
CA ALA A 322 15.13 11.05 3.98
C ALA A 322 13.96 12.04 3.87
N LEU A 323 12.94 11.92 4.73
CA LEU A 323 11.79 12.82 4.71
C LEU A 323 12.21 14.27 4.99
N ARG A 324 13.06 14.50 5.99
CA ARG A 324 13.64 15.84 6.26
C ARG A 324 14.39 16.39 5.05
N PHE A 325 15.20 15.56 4.40
CA PHE A 325 15.99 15.97 3.25
C PHE A 325 15.11 16.38 2.06
N VAL A 326 14.10 15.57 1.74
CA VAL A 326 13.10 15.87 0.68
C VAL A 326 12.30 17.12 1.02
N MET A 327 11.82 17.25 2.26
CA MET A 327 11.05 18.43 2.68
C MET A 327 11.89 19.70 2.63
N ASN A 328 13.15 19.65 3.05
CA ASN A 328 14.07 20.78 2.95
C ASN A 328 14.31 21.21 1.49
N PHE A 329 14.38 20.26 0.56
CA PHE A 329 14.45 20.56 -0.87
C PHE A 329 13.18 21.29 -1.35
N ILE A 330 12.00 20.78 -1.02
CA ILE A 330 10.71 21.37 -1.39
C ILE A 330 10.59 22.80 -0.84
N VAL A 331 10.89 22.98 0.45
CA VAL A 331 10.81 24.27 1.16
C VAL A 331 11.73 25.33 0.55
N LYS A 332 12.90 24.94 0.05
CA LYS A 332 13.88 25.84 -0.57
C LYS A 332 13.65 26.04 -2.07
N SER A 333 12.73 25.31 -2.67
CA SER A 333 12.39 25.46 -4.09
C SER A 333 11.57 26.71 -4.34
N ASP A 334 11.55 27.17 -5.59
CA ASP A 334 10.69 28.27 -6.05
C ASP A 334 9.40 27.78 -6.73
N TYR A 335 9.07 26.49 -6.57
CA TYR A 335 7.92 25.82 -7.19
C TYR A 335 6.60 26.56 -6.92
N LYS A 336 5.83 26.79 -7.99
CA LYS A 336 4.59 27.58 -7.96
C LYS A 336 3.30 26.75 -7.98
N GLY A 337 3.41 25.46 -8.30
CA GLY A 337 2.27 24.55 -8.26
C GLY A 337 1.88 24.15 -6.84
N THR A 338 0.96 23.20 -6.74
CA THR A 338 0.56 22.61 -5.45
C THR A 338 1.22 21.26 -5.23
N ILE A 339 1.76 21.04 -4.04
CA ILE A 339 2.35 19.78 -3.61
C ILE A 339 1.50 19.21 -2.49
N PHE A 340 1.03 17.98 -2.67
CA PHE A 340 0.41 17.19 -1.61
C PHE A 340 1.43 16.19 -1.08
N PHE A 341 1.68 16.20 0.22
CA PHE A 341 2.33 15.08 0.88
C PHE A 341 1.26 14.10 1.36
N ARG A 342 1.19 12.91 0.76
CA ARG A 342 0.26 11.86 1.19
C ARG A 342 0.91 11.05 2.29
N THR A 343 0.23 10.93 3.43
CA THR A 343 0.68 10.06 4.53
C THR A 343 0.81 8.60 4.08
N SER A 344 1.67 7.84 4.77
CA SER A 344 1.72 6.39 4.55
C SER A 344 0.38 5.76 4.91
N THR A 345 0.02 4.67 4.23
CA THR A 345 -1.24 3.97 4.46
C THR A 345 -1.00 2.68 5.25
N PRO A 346 -1.90 2.32 6.18
CA PRO A 346 -1.75 1.10 6.95
C PRO A 346 -1.99 -0.14 6.09
N ASP A 347 -1.23 -1.19 6.37
CA ASP A 347 -1.58 -2.56 6.00
C ASP A 347 -2.47 -3.19 7.08
N HIS A 348 -3.20 -4.26 6.72
CA HIS A 348 -4.07 -5.01 7.63
C HIS A 348 -3.70 -6.49 7.70
N PHE A 349 -2.41 -6.83 7.64
CA PHE A 349 -1.98 -8.22 7.84
C PHE A 349 -2.26 -8.70 9.28
N GLU A 350 -2.92 -9.85 9.40
CA GLU A 350 -3.18 -10.58 10.65
C GLU A 350 -2.50 -11.95 10.60
N GLY A 351 -1.92 -12.40 11.73
CA GLY A 351 -1.34 -13.74 11.87
C GLY A 351 -0.03 -13.98 11.11
N GLY A 352 0.65 -12.92 10.67
CA GLY A 352 1.91 -12.96 9.93
C GLY A 352 2.02 -11.78 8.97
N GLU A 353 3.07 -11.74 8.17
CA GLU A 353 3.31 -10.77 7.10
C GLU A 353 3.02 -11.39 5.72
N TRP A 354 3.12 -10.58 4.66
CA TRP A 354 2.88 -11.00 3.27
C TRP A 354 3.64 -12.27 2.84
N ASN A 355 4.84 -12.51 3.39
CA ASN A 355 5.71 -13.64 3.09
C ASN A 355 5.72 -14.74 4.16
N THR A 356 5.03 -14.55 5.29
CA THR A 356 5.01 -15.50 6.42
C THR A 356 3.62 -16.05 6.73
N GLY A 357 2.65 -15.85 5.84
CA GLY A 357 1.31 -16.41 5.94
C GLY A 357 0.27 -15.46 6.56
N GLY A 358 0.56 -14.15 6.59
CA GLY A 358 -0.40 -13.13 6.99
C GLY A 358 -1.67 -13.12 6.12
N ASN A 359 -2.76 -12.57 6.64
CA ASN A 359 -4.04 -12.47 5.91
C ASN A 359 -4.87 -11.25 6.35
N CYS A 360 -5.92 -10.92 5.62
CA CYS A 360 -6.84 -9.81 5.90
C CYS A 360 -8.25 -10.25 5.49
N LYS A 361 -8.96 -10.91 6.41
CA LYS A 361 -10.23 -11.59 6.11
C LYS A 361 -11.48 -10.74 6.37
N LYS A 362 -11.32 -9.51 6.86
CA LYS A 362 -12.44 -8.62 7.14
C LYS A 362 -13.18 -8.32 5.83
N THR A 363 -14.50 -8.24 5.89
CA THR A 363 -15.39 -8.00 4.73
C THR A 363 -16.28 -6.78 4.90
N ALA A 364 -16.11 -6.05 6.01
CA ALA A 364 -16.76 -4.78 6.29
C ALA A 364 -15.75 -3.79 6.88
N PRO A 365 -15.99 -2.47 6.73
CA PRO A 365 -15.22 -1.45 7.40
C PRO A 365 -15.25 -1.62 8.91
N ALA A 366 -14.23 -1.10 9.55
CA ALA A 366 -14.18 -1.00 10.99
C ALA A 366 -14.66 0.39 11.44
N LYS A 367 -15.10 0.49 12.69
CA LYS A 367 -15.32 1.78 13.35
C LYS A 367 -14.06 2.25 14.04
N GLU A 368 -14.04 3.54 14.35
CA GLU A 368 -12.98 4.12 15.17
C GLU A 368 -12.85 3.36 16.50
N GLY A 369 -11.61 3.02 16.87
CA GLY A 369 -11.30 2.23 18.05
C GLY A 369 -11.40 0.71 17.88
N GLU A 370 -11.94 0.19 16.77
CA GLU A 370 -12.03 -1.26 16.52
C GLU A 370 -10.76 -1.86 15.89
N VAL A 371 -9.91 -1.03 15.28
CA VAL A 371 -8.63 -1.45 14.67
C VAL A 371 -7.47 -0.90 15.48
N GLU A 372 -6.61 -1.80 15.96
CA GLU A 372 -5.36 -1.41 16.59
C GLU A 372 -4.37 -0.92 15.54
N VAL A 373 -3.79 0.26 15.76
CA VAL A 373 -2.69 0.75 14.92
C VAL A 373 -1.41 -0.01 15.27
N LYS A 374 -0.87 -0.77 14.31
CA LYS A 374 0.42 -1.46 14.46
C LYS A 374 1.56 -0.48 14.79
N GLU A 375 2.53 -0.91 15.59
CA GLU A 375 3.68 -0.08 16.00
C GLU A 375 4.44 0.55 14.82
N VAL A 376 4.71 -0.23 13.76
CA VAL A 376 5.36 0.29 12.55
C VAL A 376 4.55 1.44 11.93
N ASN A 377 3.22 1.33 11.89
CA ASN A 377 2.34 2.39 11.38
C ASN A 377 2.34 3.61 12.30
N LYS A 378 2.39 3.42 13.64
CA LYS A 378 2.54 4.52 14.61
C LYS A 378 3.84 5.27 14.37
N ILE A 379 4.95 4.57 14.13
CA ILE A 379 6.27 5.17 13.90
C ILE A 379 6.28 5.97 12.59
N LEU A 380 5.86 5.37 11.47
CA LEU A 380 5.83 6.06 10.16
C LEU A 380 4.96 7.32 10.22
N ARG A 381 3.72 7.17 10.69
CA ARG A 381 2.77 8.29 10.84
C ARG A 381 3.29 9.35 11.81
N GLY A 382 3.89 8.93 12.93
CA GLY A 382 4.46 9.85 13.92
C GLY A 382 5.56 10.71 13.32
N ILE A 383 6.48 10.12 12.54
CA ILE A 383 7.53 10.86 11.83
C ILE A 383 6.93 11.82 10.82
N GLU A 384 5.97 11.38 10.02
CA GLU A 384 5.28 12.21 9.02
C GLU A 384 4.62 13.44 9.65
N LEU A 385 3.85 13.24 10.71
CA LEU A 385 3.14 14.31 11.41
C LEU A 385 4.05 15.19 12.27
N GLU A 386 5.27 14.75 12.57
CA GLU A 386 6.26 15.59 13.24
C GLU A 386 7.04 16.47 12.24
N GLU A 387 7.42 15.93 11.09
CA GLU A 387 8.24 16.64 10.10
C GLU A 387 7.41 17.53 9.17
N PHE A 388 6.22 17.08 8.76
CA PHE A 388 5.40 17.82 7.79
C PHE A 388 5.01 19.22 8.29
N PRO A 389 4.49 19.43 9.52
CA PRO A 389 4.09 20.77 9.95
C PRO A 389 5.25 21.77 9.99
N LYS A 390 6.46 21.31 10.35
CA LYS A 390 7.69 22.12 10.32
C LYS A 390 7.99 22.58 8.89
N ALA A 391 7.93 21.64 7.94
CA ALA A 391 8.15 21.91 6.52
C ALA A 391 7.07 22.82 5.93
N ALA A 392 5.79 22.55 6.19
CA ALA A 392 4.67 23.34 5.68
C ALA A 392 4.70 24.79 6.18
N ALA A 393 5.04 25.01 7.45
CA ALA A 393 5.18 26.35 8.01
C ALA A 393 6.31 27.13 7.32
N GLU A 394 7.44 26.49 7.01
CA GLU A 394 8.55 27.14 6.32
C GLU A 394 8.27 27.32 4.81
N ALA A 395 7.68 26.32 4.15
CA ALA A 395 7.24 26.38 2.76
C ALA A 395 6.31 27.58 2.53
N SER A 396 5.37 27.81 3.45
CA SER A 396 4.46 28.95 3.39
C SER A 396 5.18 30.30 3.42
N LYS A 397 6.30 30.42 4.17
CA LYS A 397 7.10 31.67 4.19
C LYS A 397 7.81 31.93 2.87
N HIS A 398 8.18 30.86 2.15
CA HIS A 398 8.79 30.94 0.82
C HIS A 398 7.76 30.92 -0.33
N GLY A 399 6.46 30.92 -0.01
CA GLY A 399 5.38 30.90 -1.00
C GLY A 399 5.19 29.58 -1.73
N VAL A 400 5.72 28.47 -1.18
CA VAL A 400 5.52 27.11 -1.70
C VAL A 400 4.22 26.54 -1.13
N ASN A 401 3.32 26.08 -2.00
CA ASN A 401 2.03 25.52 -1.62
C ASN A 401 2.16 24.02 -1.30
N LEU A 402 2.50 23.72 -0.05
CA LEU A 402 2.66 22.36 0.47
C LEU A 402 1.48 22.00 1.40
N LYS A 403 0.72 20.96 1.05
CA LYS A 403 -0.48 20.51 1.76
C LYS A 403 -0.37 19.07 2.23
N LEU A 404 -0.95 18.77 3.39
CA LEU A 404 -1.05 17.42 3.91
C LEU A 404 -2.27 16.74 3.31
N LEU A 405 -2.08 15.59 2.68
CA LEU A 405 -3.14 14.68 2.26
C LEU A 405 -3.15 13.50 3.23
N ASP A 406 -3.81 13.68 4.37
CA ASP A 406 -3.78 12.69 5.45
C ASP A 406 -4.83 11.59 5.24
N LEU A 407 -4.42 10.50 4.58
CA LEU A 407 -5.33 9.40 4.23
C LEU A 407 -5.30 8.24 5.22
N PHE A 408 -4.55 8.37 6.31
CA PHE A 408 -4.29 7.25 7.21
C PHE A 408 -5.55 6.74 7.90
N GLN A 409 -6.33 7.62 8.53
CA GLN A 409 -7.47 7.23 9.36
C GLN A 409 -8.55 6.54 8.52
N LEU A 410 -8.98 7.17 7.41
CA LEU A 410 -9.96 6.53 6.53
C LEU A 410 -9.46 5.21 5.95
N SER A 411 -8.16 5.06 5.71
CA SER A 411 -7.60 3.80 5.22
C SER A 411 -7.54 2.74 6.32
N LEU A 412 -7.20 3.11 7.56
CA LEU A 412 -7.19 2.21 8.72
C LEU A 412 -8.56 1.58 8.97
N LEU A 413 -9.63 2.33 8.71
CA LEU A 413 -10.99 1.86 8.91
C LEU A 413 -11.50 0.97 7.76
N ARG A 414 -10.64 0.61 6.79
CA ARG A 414 -11.00 -0.21 5.62
C ARG A 414 -10.22 -1.52 5.52
N PRO A 415 -10.18 -2.36 6.57
CA PRO A 415 -9.52 -3.67 6.47
C PRO A 415 -10.19 -4.59 5.44
N ASP A 416 -11.43 -4.29 5.02
CA ASP A 416 -12.17 -4.98 3.96
C ASP A 416 -11.72 -4.63 2.54
N GLY A 417 -10.95 -3.56 2.38
CA GLY A 417 -10.59 -2.98 1.09
C GLY A 417 -9.44 -3.65 0.34
N HIS A 418 -8.77 -4.63 0.94
CA HIS A 418 -7.55 -5.23 0.40
C HIS A 418 -7.83 -6.40 -0.55
N PRO A 419 -6.96 -6.68 -1.54
CA PRO A 419 -7.09 -7.85 -2.40
C PRO A 419 -7.07 -9.18 -1.65
N GLY A 420 -6.28 -9.27 -0.57
CA GLY A 420 -6.03 -10.50 0.14
C GLY A 420 -5.55 -11.58 -0.84
N PRO A 421 -6.15 -12.79 -0.86
CA PRO A 421 -5.77 -13.84 -1.80
C PRO A 421 -6.14 -13.49 -3.26
N TYR A 422 -7.10 -12.60 -3.48
CA TYR A 422 -7.58 -12.19 -4.80
C TYR A 422 -6.67 -11.17 -5.48
N ARG A 423 -5.40 -11.08 -5.05
CA ARG A 423 -4.31 -10.54 -5.87
C ARG A 423 -3.97 -11.43 -7.06
N GLN A 424 -4.28 -12.73 -6.96
CA GLN A 424 -4.09 -13.71 -8.03
C GLN A 424 -5.43 -14.01 -8.68
N TYR A 425 -5.43 -14.32 -9.97
CA TYR A 425 -6.64 -14.71 -10.70
C TYR A 425 -7.16 -16.07 -10.19
N HIS A 426 -8.38 -16.10 -9.66
CA HIS A 426 -9.07 -17.29 -9.14
C HIS A 426 -8.21 -18.16 -8.21
N PRO A 427 -7.75 -17.62 -7.07
CA PRO A 427 -6.72 -18.23 -6.22
C PRO A 427 -7.11 -19.60 -5.63
N PHE A 428 -8.41 -19.91 -5.60
CA PHE A 428 -8.94 -21.13 -4.98
C PHE A 428 -9.56 -22.13 -5.98
N GLU A 429 -9.38 -21.91 -7.29
CA GLU A 429 -9.94 -22.80 -8.32
C GLU A 429 -9.38 -24.23 -8.23
N GLN A 430 -8.09 -24.36 -7.93
CA GLN A 430 -7.41 -25.65 -7.76
C GLN A 430 -7.67 -26.30 -6.38
N GLY A 431 -8.42 -25.63 -5.49
CA GLY A 431 -8.82 -26.15 -4.19
C GLY A 431 -8.89 -25.08 -3.10
N ARG A 432 -9.89 -25.21 -2.21
CA ARG A 432 -10.14 -24.26 -1.10
C ARG A 432 -9.00 -24.14 -0.08
N ASN A 433 -8.08 -25.10 -0.06
CA ASN A 433 -6.95 -25.15 0.88
C ASN A 433 -5.61 -24.76 0.20
N ALA A 434 -5.63 -24.21 -1.01
CA ALA A 434 -4.43 -23.75 -1.69
C ALA A 434 -3.71 -22.69 -0.84
N LYS A 435 -2.39 -22.82 -0.71
CA LYS A 435 -1.55 -21.79 -0.12
C LYS A 435 -1.33 -20.71 -1.18
N VAL A 436 -1.94 -19.56 -0.96
CA VAL A 436 -1.88 -18.42 -1.88
C VAL A 436 -1.26 -17.23 -1.17
N GLN A 437 -0.47 -16.45 -1.92
CA GLN A 437 0.06 -15.20 -1.42
C GLN A 437 -1.10 -14.22 -1.22
N THR A 438 -1.08 -13.53 -0.09
CA THR A 438 -2.09 -12.54 0.27
C THR A 438 -1.50 -11.14 0.15
N ASP A 439 -2.30 -10.20 -0.33
CA ASP A 439 -1.98 -8.77 -0.32
C ASP A 439 -2.91 -8.03 0.62
N CYS A 440 -2.37 -7.58 1.75
CA CYS A 440 -3.07 -6.75 2.73
C CYS A 440 -2.46 -5.35 2.85
N LEU A 441 -1.71 -4.93 1.82
CA LEU A 441 -1.05 -3.63 1.74
C LEU A 441 -1.70 -2.76 0.65
N HIS A 442 -1.89 -3.31 -0.55
CA HIS A 442 -2.54 -2.64 -1.67
C HIS A 442 -4.06 -2.75 -1.57
N TRP A 443 -4.78 -2.04 -2.43
CA TRP A 443 -6.23 -1.86 -2.35
C TRP A 443 -6.89 -2.40 -3.61
N CYS A 444 -8.04 -3.05 -3.42
CA CYS A 444 -8.91 -3.42 -4.52
C CYS A 444 -9.34 -2.21 -5.32
N LEU A 445 -9.40 -2.36 -6.65
CA LEU A 445 -9.99 -1.41 -7.58
C LEU A 445 -11.09 -2.12 -8.39
N PRO A 446 -12.31 -1.55 -8.46
CA PRO A 446 -12.81 -0.43 -7.64
C PRO A 446 -12.77 -0.74 -6.13
N GLY A 447 -12.86 0.29 -5.28
CA GLY A 447 -12.66 0.13 -3.83
C GLY A 447 -12.35 1.41 -3.06
N PRO A 448 -11.77 1.32 -1.84
CA PRO A 448 -11.66 2.45 -0.90
C PRO A 448 -10.88 3.66 -1.42
N ILE A 449 -9.91 3.44 -2.31
CA ILE A 449 -9.08 4.52 -2.89
C ILE A 449 -9.93 5.53 -3.69
N GLU A 450 -11.13 5.18 -4.13
CA GLU A 450 -12.03 6.14 -4.77
C GLU A 450 -12.30 7.37 -3.88
N SER A 451 -12.46 7.17 -2.57
CA SER A 451 -12.64 8.29 -1.64
C SER A 451 -11.38 9.13 -1.42
N TRP A 452 -10.20 8.64 -1.79
CA TRP A 452 -9.00 9.47 -1.84
C TRP A 452 -9.10 10.52 -2.94
N ASN A 453 -9.70 10.17 -4.08
CA ASN A 453 -9.94 11.09 -5.18
C ASN A 453 -11.04 12.11 -4.82
N ASP A 454 -12.09 11.69 -4.09
CA ASP A 454 -13.10 12.61 -3.56
C ASP A 454 -12.45 13.70 -2.68
N ILE A 455 -11.63 13.29 -1.70
CA ILE A 455 -10.90 14.21 -0.81
C ILE A 455 -9.93 15.09 -1.60
N LEU A 456 -9.16 14.50 -2.52
CA LEU A 456 -8.19 15.22 -3.34
C LEU A 456 -8.87 16.30 -4.19
N MET A 457 -10.02 15.99 -4.80
CA MET A 457 -10.78 16.97 -5.57
C MET A 457 -11.29 18.11 -4.69
N GLU A 458 -11.83 17.81 -3.50
CA GLU A 458 -12.28 18.80 -2.53
C GLU A 458 -11.12 19.74 -2.14
N MET A 459 -9.93 19.21 -1.88
CA MET A 459 -8.74 19.99 -1.55
C MET A 459 -8.22 20.88 -2.69
N ILE A 460 -8.48 20.51 -3.95
CA ILE A 460 -8.12 21.34 -5.12
C ILE A 460 -9.14 22.47 -5.30
N VAL A 461 -10.43 22.17 -5.09
CA VAL A 461 -11.52 23.10 -5.33
C VAL A 461 -11.63 24.15 -4.22
N ASN A 462 -11.56 23.72 -2.95
CA ASN A 462 -11.87 24.54 -1.79
C ASN A 462 -10.72 24.67 -0.78
N GLY A 463 -9.62 23.94 -0.99
CA GLY A 463 -8.55 23.77 -0.01
C GLY A 463 -7.46 24.82 -0.01
#